data_AF-A0A7X7H815-F1
#
_entry.id   AF-A0A7X7H815-F1
#
_cell.length_a   1.000
_cell.length_b   1.000
_cell.length_c   1.000
_cell.angle_alpha   90.00
_cell.angle_beta   90.00
_cell.angle_gamma   90.00
#
_symmetry.space_group_name_H-M   'P 1'
#
loop_
_entity.id
_entity.type
_entity.pdbx_description
1 polymer ?
#
loop_
_entity_poly.entity_id
_entity_poly.type
_entity_poly.pdbx_seq_one_letter_code
_entity_poly.pdbx_strand_id
1 'polypeptide(L)'
;LDYFDASINRVGAYVVGIRSQQKAMLQALLEPTDSLRKFEKDNKNFERMAYLEELKSMPWSDIYNYYCLQQNVAVANDYIKEIQDYEANITSKRV
;
A
#
# COMPACT_ATOMS: atom_id res chain seq x y z
N LEU A 1 2.92 -9.92 -9.44
CA LEU A 1 4.15 -9.15 -9.17
C LEU A 1 5.28 -9.86 -9.88
N ASP A 2 6.05 -9.13 -10.68
CA ASP A 2 7.19 -9.68 -11.41
C ASP A 2 8.43 -8.84 -11.09
N TYR A 3 9.13 -9.24 -10.04
CA TYR A 3 10.39 -8.65 -9.60
C TYR A 3 11.19 -9.68 -8.81
N PHE A 4 12.51 -9.48 -8.75
CA PHE A 4 13.42 -10.29 -7.98
C PHE A 4 14.55 -9.42 -7.43
N ASP A 5 14.64 -9.32 -6.10
CA ASP A 5 15.73 -8.66 -5.41
C ASP A 5 16.41 -9.66 -4.47
N ALA A 6 17.65 -10.04 -4.81
CA ALA A 6 18.45 -10.98 -4.03
C ALA A 6 19.33 -10.29 -2.97
N SER A 7 19.36 -8.95 -2.93
CA SER A 7 20.20 -8.17 -2.01
C SER A 7 19.55 -7.94 -0.64
N ILE A 8 18.27 -8.27 -0.50
CA ILE A 8 17.48 -8.07 0.73
C ILE A 8 16.73 -9.34 1.14
N ASN A 9 16.11 -9.32 2.33
CA ASN A 9 15.25 -10.41 2.79
C ASN A 9 14.09 -10.63 1.81
N ARG A 10 14.06 -11.81 1.16
CA ARG A 10 13.10 -12.13 0.08
C ARG A 10 11.64 -12.15 0.56
N VAL A 11 11.40 -12.55 1.82
CA VAL A 11 10.05 -12.49 2.42
C VAL A 11 9.65 -11.03 2.63
N GLY A 12 10.58 -10.21 3.12
CA GLY A 12 10.43 -8.75 3.21
C GLY A 12 10.08 -8.13 1.86
N ALA A 13 10.84 -8.45 0.82
CA ALA A 13 10.60 -7.96 -0.54
C ALA A 13 9.19 -8.31 -1.03
N TYR A 14 8.74 -9.56 -0.81
CA TYR A 14 7.42 -10.02 -1.23
C TYR A 14 6.28 -9.30 -0.51
N VAL A 15 6.36 -9.21 0.83
CA VAL A 15 5.36 -8.55 1.66
C VAL A 15 5.26 -7.05 1.33
N VAL A 16 6.39 -6.36 1.14
CA VAL A 16 6.41 -4.94 0.78
C VAL A 16 5.76 -4.72 -0.58
N GLY A 17 6.06 -5.54 -1.59
CA GLY A 17 5.49 -5.38 -2.92
C GLY A 17 3.98 -5.62 -2.96
N ILE A 18 3.49 -6.68 -2.32
CA ILE A 18 2.03 -6.95 -2.25
C ILE A 18 1.31 -5.84 -1.50
N ARG A 19 1.80 -5.44 -0.31
CA ARG A 19 1.15 -4.39 0.47
C ARG A 19 1.15 -3.05 -0.27
N SER A 20 2.21 -2.75 -1.04
CA SER A 20 2.26 -1.56 -1.89
C SER A 20 1.22 -1.60 -3.01
N GLN A 21 1.08 -2.73 -3.69
CA GLN A 21 0.05 -2.91 -4.72
C GLN A 21 -1.37 -2.77 -4.12
N GLN A 22 -1.62 -3.40 -2.96
CA GLN A 22 -2.90 -3.31 -2.26
C GLN A 22 -3.23 -1.86 -1.86
N LYS A 23 -2.26 -1.11 -1.31
CA LYS A 23 -2.42 0.31 -0.98
C LYS A 23 -2.75 1.16 -2.21
N ALA A 24 -2.08 0.94 -3.33
CA ALA A 24 -2.36 1.66 -4.57
C ALA A 24 -3.78 1.37 -5.08
N MET A 25 -4.19 0.10 -5.03
CA MET A 25 -5.54 -0.31 -5.42
C MET A 25 -6.60 0.27 -4.47
N LEU A 26 -6.34 0.32 -3.17
CA LEU A 26 -7.22 0.97 -2.19
C LEU A 26 -7.37 2.47 -2.48
N GLN A 27 -6.27 3.18 -2.72
CA GLN A 27 -6.33 4.61 -3.06
C GLN A 27 -7.18 4.85 -4.32
N ALA A 28 -7.04 4.00 -5.34
CA ALA A 28 -7.87 4.08 -6.54
C ALA A 28 -9.36 3.80 -6.25
N LEU A 29 -9.67 2.85 -5.36
CA LEU A 29 -11.06 2.55 -4.95
C LEU A 29 -11.69 3.67 -4.12
N LEU A 30 -10.88 4.45 -3.40
CA LEU A 30 -11.34 5.59 -2.60
C LEU A 30 -11.39 6.89 -3.41
N GLU A 31 -10.94 6.89 -4.66
CA GLU A 31 -10.97 8.07 -5.52
C GLU A 31 -12.42 8.43 -5.90
N PRO A 32 -12.84 9.70 -5.78
CA PRO A 32 -14.13 10.19 -6.27
C PRO A 32 -14.08 10.39 -7.80
N THR A 33 -13.85 9.30 -8.55
CA THR A 33 -13.57 9.32 -9.99
C THR A 33 -14.68 10.03 -10.80
N ASP A 34 -15.96 9.89 -10.41
CA ASP A 34 -17.06 10.54 -11.12
C ASP A 34 -17.03 12.07 -11.01
N SER A 35 -16.64 12.60 -9.83
CA SER A 35 -16.42 14.03 -9.64
C SER A 35 -15.24 14.54 -10.47
N LEU A 36 -14.14 13.78 -10.50
CA LEU A 36 -12.95 14.12 -11.30
C LEU A 36 -13.25 14.12 -12.80
N ARG A 37 -14.00 13.13 -13.29
CA ARG A 37 -14.47 13.07 -14.69
C ARG A 37 -15.40 14.22 -15.02
N LYS A 38 -16.23 14.67 -14.08
CA LYS A 38 -17.07 15.86 -14.26
C LYS A 38 -16.21 17.12 -14.43
N PHE A 39 -15.22 17.33 -13.55
CA PHE A 39 -14.30 18.46 -13.70
C PHE A 39 -13.56 18.43 -15.04
N GLU A 40 -13.12 17.25 -15.48
CA GLU A 40 -12.47 17.10 -16.78
C GLU A 40 -13.38 17.47 -17.95
N LYS A 41 -14.63 16.98 -17.97
CA LYS A 41 -15.63 17.32 -19.01
C LYS A 41 -15.99 18.81 -19.01
N ASP A 42 -15.99 19.44 -17.85
CA ASP A 42 -16.30 20.86 -17.68
C ASP A 42 -15.08 21.79 -17.92
N ASN A 43 -13.92 21.24 -18.36
CA ASN A 43 -12.64 21.97 -18.51
C ASN A 43 -12.12 22.63 -17.22
N LYS A 44 -12.50 22.12 -16.05
CA LYS A 44 -12.09 22.58 -14.72
C LYS A 44 -10.78 21.93 -14.28
N ASN A 45 -9.72 22.22 -15.02
CA ASN A 45 -8.42 21.58 -14.84
C ASN A 45 -7.75 21.92 -13.50
N PHE A 46 -8.00 23.13 -12.97
CA PHE A 46 -7.47 23.53 -11.67
C PHE A 46 -8.11 22.72 -10.54
N GLU A 47 -9.45 22.63 -10.51
CA GLU A 47 -10.18 21.88 -9.49
C GLU A 47 -9.85 20.40 -9.55
N ARG A 48 -9.75 19.83 -10.76
CA ARG A 48 -9.30 18.44 -10.95
C ARG A 48 -7.91 18.22 -10.34
N MET A 49 -6.96 19.09 -10.64
CA MET A 49 -5.58 18.98 -10.11
C MET A 49 -5.57 19.15 -8.59
N ALA A 50 -6.25 20.16 -8.05
CA ALA A 50 -6.34 20.39 -6.60
C ALA A 50 -6.92 19.18 -5.86
N TYR A 51 -8.02 18.60 -6.35
CA TYR A 51 -8.61 17.40 -5.74
C TYR A 51 -7.65 16.19 -5.80
N LEU A 52 -6.97 15.98 -6.92
CA LEU A 52 -5.99 14.90 -7.04
C LEU A 52 -4.83 15.05 -6.05
N GLU A 53 -4.37 16.27 -5.78
CA GLU A 53 -3.34 16.53 -4.77
C GLU A 53 -3.86 16.30 -3.35
N GLU A 54 -5.07 16.79 -3.01
CA GLU A 54 -5.67 16.60 -1.68
C GLU A 54 -5.87 15.10 -1.35
N LEU A 55 -6.21 14.27 -2.34
CA LEU A 55 -6.39 12.83 -2.15
C LEU A 55 -5.11 12.13 -1.66
N LYS A 56 -3.92 12.65 -1.97
CA LYS A 56 -2.64 12.07 -1.51
C LYS A 56 -2.47 12.17 0.01
N SER A 57 -3.07 13.21 0.61
CA SER A 57 -3.01 13.51 2.05
C SER A 57 -4.19 12.95 2.84
N MET A 58 -5.19 12.37 2.18
CA MET A 58 -6.34 11.75 2.84
C MET A 58 -5.89 10.55 3.70
N PRO A 59 -6.62 10.21 4.78
CA PRO A 59 -6.26 9.14 5.72
C PRO A 59 -6.55 7.73 5.16
N TRP A 60 -6.19 7.45 3.91
CA TRP A 60 -6.34 6.13 3.30
C TRP A 60 -5.48 5.07 3.99
N SER A 61 -4.40 5.47 4.67
CA SER A 61 -3.56 4.57 5.48
C SER A 61 -4.33 3.95 6.64
N ASP A 62 -5.24 4.69 7.26
CA ASP A 62 -6.01 4.21 8.41
C ASP A 62 -7.05 3.17 7.99
N ILE A 63 -7.66 3.37 6.81
CA ILE A 63 -8.55 2.40 6.18
C ILE A 63 -7.79 1.11 5.85
N TYR A 64 -6.57 1.22 5.30
CA TYR A 64 -5.73 0.06 5.04
C TYR A 64 -5.32 -0.68 6.32
N ASN A 65 -5.00 0.05 7.39
CA ASN A 65 -4.67 -0.51 8.70
C ASN A 65 -5.88 -1.27 9.28
N TYR A 66 -7.08 -0.71 9.18
CA TYR A 66 -8.30 -1.37 9.58
C TYR A 66 -8.58 -2.64 8.75
N TYR A 67 -8.36 -2.59 7.43
CA TYR A 67 -8.45 -3.79 6.59
C TYR A 67 -7.48 -4.89 7.06
N CYS A 68 -6.21 -4.55 7.34
CA CYS A 68 -5.25 -5.52 7.88
C CYS A 68 -5.71 -6.14 9.20
N LEU A 69 -6.25 -5.30 10.11
CA LEU A 69 -6.80 -5.76 11.38
C LEU A 69 -7.95 -6.76 11.18
N GLN A 70 -8.88 -6.47 10.28
CA GLN A 70 -10.01 -7.37 9.96
C GLN A 70 -9.55 -8.69 9.34
N GLN A 71 -8.46 -8.69 8.59
CA GLN A 71 -7.88 -9.90 8.00
C GLN A 71 -6.98 -10.69 8.98
N ASN A 72 -6.84 -10.23 10.25
CA ASN A 72 -5.94 -10.81 11.24
C ASN A 72 -4.48 -10.91 10.74
N VAL A 73 -4.00 -9.88 10.05
CA VAL A 73 -2.61 -9.74 9.61
C VAL A 73 -1.96 -8.51 10.24
N ALA A 74 -0.62 -8.47 10.24
CA ALA A 74 0.14 -7.37 10.79
C ALA A 74 -0.29 -5.98 10.25
N VAL A 75 -0.54 -5.06 11.19
CA VAL A 75 -0.98 -3.69 10.92
C VAL A 75 0.24 -2.79 10.69
N ALA A 76 0.09 -1.77 9.85
CA ALA A 76 1.14 -0.81 9.57
C ALA A 76 2.49 -1.48 9.23
N ASN A 77 3.50 -1.26 10.09
CA ASN A 77 4.87 -1.75 10.02
C ASN A 77 5.17 -2.95 10.94
N ASP A 78 4.18 -3.51 11.63
CA ASP A 78 4.38 -4.65 12.56
C ASP A 78 4.95 -5.89 11.85
N TYR A 79 4.66 -6.03 10.55
CA TYR A 79 5.18 -7.13 9.73
C TYR A 79 6.72 -7.15 9.66
N ILE A 80 7.38 -6.00 9.89
CA ILE A 80 8.85 -5.93 9.90
C ILE A 80 9.40 -6.80 11.02
N LYS A 81 8.80 -6.72 12.21
CA LYS A 81 9.22 -7.52 13.36
C LYS A 81 9.01 -9.01 13.11
N GLU A 82 7.86 -9.40 12.59
CA GLU A 82 7.57 -10.81 12.28
C GLU A 82 8.58 -11.40 11.28
N ILE A 83 8.99 -10.61 10.27
CA ILE A 83 9.97 -11.04 9.27
C ILE A 83 11.37 -11.15 9.89
N GLN A 84 11.76 -10.20 10.74
CA GLN A 84 13.03 -10.26 11.49
C GLN A 84 13.07 -11.47 12.42
N ASP A 85 11.97 -11.75 13.12
CA ASP A 85 11.84 -12.92 14.00
C ASP A 85 11.95 -14.22 13.20
N TYR A 86 11.33 -14.29 12.02
CA TYR A 86 11.46 -15.45 11.13
C TYR A 86 12.88 -15.63 10.59
N GLU A 87 13.55 -14.54 10.23
CA GLU A 87 14.93 -14.56 9.78
C GLU A 87 15.88 -15.09 10.86
N ALA A 88 15.79 -14.57 12.08
CA ALA A 88 16.62 -14.99 13.21
C ALA A 88 16.40 -16.46 13.59
N ASN A 89 15.15 -16.95 13.52
CA ASN A 89 14.81 -18.28 14.01
C ASN A 89 14.88 -19.38 12.95
N ILE A 90 14.71 -19.05 11.67
CA ILE A 90 14.57 -20.03 10.59
C ILE A 90 15.59 -19.78 9.47
N THR A 91 15.52 -18.63 8.81
CA THR A 91 16.27 -18.41 7.56
C THR A 91 17.78 -18.37 7.80
N SER A 92 18.21 -17.82 8.94
CA SER A 92 19.62 -17.77 9.38
C SER A 92 20.25 -19.15 9.62
N LYS A 93 19.42 -20.17 9.85
CA LYS A 93 19.86 -21.54 10.16
C LYS A 93 19.93 -22.44 8.92
N ARG A 94 19.63 -21.89 7.74
CA ARG A 94 19.72 -22.63 6.47
C ARG A 94 21.18 -22.64 6.03
N VAL A 95 21.71 -23.85 5.79
CA VAL A 95 23.04 -24.11 5.23
C VAL A 95 23.01 -23.85 3.73
#